data_AF-A0A2S5WHG2-F1
#
_entry.id   AF-A0A2S5WHG2-F1
#
_cell.length_a   1.000
_cell.length_b   1.000
_cell.length_c   1.000
_cell.angle_alpha   90.00
_cell.angle_beta   90.00
_cell.angle_gamma   90.00
#
_symmetry.space_group_name_H-M   'P 1'
#
loop_
_entity.id
_entity.type
_entity.pdbx_description
1 polymer ?
#
loop_
_entity_poly.entity_id
_entity_poly.type
_entity_poly.pdbx_seq_one_letter_code
_entity_poly.pdbx_strand_id
1 'polypeptide(L)'
;MSENTHKWAKQVSAAADKAVKTYEQEVSRLEKRVAEADKREGKEAAHVARQVDRDMKFAEHHIEHLQKVVANEDARVESAYARLAKRADSGASDEAIKRDAAHVAKVEASAEKRIELALERATADIDRDAKAAARHVVVGLEKIDEYEEDLGDEANAAAERVTKALNSLGKKVNA
;
A
#
# COMPACT_ATOMS: atom_id res chain seq x y z
N MET A 1 26.93 -66.71 -1.28
CA MET A 1 26.50 -65.61 -2.16
C MET A 1 25.09 -65.11 -1.84
N SER A 2 24.11 -65.96 -1.51
CA SER A 2 22.69 -65.55 -1.33
C SER A 2 22.37 -64.76 -0.05
N GLU A 3 23.07 -65.00 1.06
CA GLU A 3 22.73 -64.41 2.37
C GLU A 3 23.05 -62.91 2.47
N ASN A 4 24.19 -62.50 1.89
CA ASN A 4 24.59 -61.09 1.80
C ASN A 4 23.68 -60.31 0.84
N THR A 5 23.25 -60.92 -0.27
CA THR A 5 22.31 -60.29 -1.21
C THR A 5 20.96 -60.02 -0.55
N HIS A 6 20.45 -60.94 0.27
CA HIS A 6 19.21 -60.72 1.01
C HIS A 6 19.33 -59.63 2.07
N LYS A 7 20.47 -59.56 2.78
CA LYS A 7 20.75 -58.51 3.75
C LYS A 7 20.84 -57.13 3.10
N TRP A 8 21.54 -57.02 1.97
CA TRP A 8 21.62 -55.78 1.19
C TRP A 8 20.27 -55.35 0.63
N ALA A 9 19.49 -56.28 0.07
CA ALA A 9 18.13 -55.98 -0.42
C ALA A 9 17.24 -55.41 0.69
N LYS A 10 17.29 -55.99 1.90
CA LYS A 10 16.54 -55.48 3.07
C LYS A 10 17.03 -54.10 3.52
N GLN A 11 18.34 -53.85 3.51
CA GLN A 11 18.92 -52.55 3.87
C GLN A 11 18.58 -51.44 2.86
N VAL A 12 18.60 -51.77 1.57
CA VAL A 12 18.21 -50.87 0.48
C VAL A 12 16.73 -50.55 0.56
N SER A 13 15.86 -51.55 0.72
CA SER A 13 14.42 -51.35 0.90
C SER A 13 14.12 -50.43 2.09
N ALA A 14 14.67 -50.72 3.28
CA ALA A 14 14.43 -49.91 4.47
C ALA A 14 14.97 -48.47 4.34
N ALA A 15 16.07 -48.28 3.61
CA ALA A 15 16.61 -46.95 3.36
C ALA A 15 15.80 -46.20 2.29
N ALA A 16 15.20 -46.91 1.32
CA ALA A 16 14.35 -46.34 0.29
C ALA A 16 13.03 -45.88 0.89
N ASP A 17 12.42 -46.72 1.73
CA ASP A 17 11.22 -46.38 2.50
C ASP A 17 11.46 -45.14 3.38
N LYS A 18 12.65 -45.05 3.99
CA LYS A 18 13.03 -43.86 4.77
C LYS A 18 13.15 -42.61 3.91
N ALA A 19 13.79 -42.69 2.74
CA ALA A 19 13.96 -41.55 1.84
C ALA A 19 12.62 -41.07 1.27
N VAL A 20 11.75 -42.00 0.85
CA VAL A 20 10.39 -41.71 0.40
C VAL A 20 9.60 -41.02 1.50
N LYS A 21 9.62 -41.57 2.72
CA LYS A 21 8.94 -40.96 3.87
C LYS A 21 9.48 -39.57 4.19
N THR A 22 10.79 -39.35 4.11
CA THR A 22 11.37 -38.01 4.28
C THR A 22 10.89 -37.06 3.18
N TYR A 23 10.86 -37.50 1.93
CA TYR A 23 10.34 -36.69 0.82
C TYR A 23 8.87 -36.30 1.03
N GLU A 24 8.00 -37.26 1.32
CA GLU A 24 6.57 -37.01 1.58
C GLU A 24 6.34 -36.05 2.75
N GLN A 25 7.13 -36.18 3.82
CA GLN A 25 7.07 -35.30 4.98
C GLN A 25 7.49 -33.86 4.64
N GLU A 26 8.56 -33.70 3.86
CA GLU A 26 9.03 -32.39 3.43
C GLU A 26 8.07 -31.74 2.44
N VAL A 27 7.49 -32.49 1.50
CA VAL A 27 6.43 -32.00 0.60
C VAL A 27 5.23 -31.50 1.40
N SER A 28 4.69 -32.31 2.32
CA SER A 28 3.54 -31.92 3.15
C SER A 28 3.84 -30.71 4.04
N ARG A 29 5.08 -30.57 4.50
CA ARG A 29 5.53 -29.39 5.26
C ARG A 29 5.56 -28.15 4.36
N LEU A 30 6.14 -28.24 3.17
CA LEU A 30 6.20 -27.13 2.21
C LEU A 30 4.80 -26.70 1.77
N GLU A 31 3.88 -27.63 1.51
CA GLU A 31 2.48 -27.31 1.20
C GLU A 31 1.82 -26.45 2.28
N LYS A 32 2.05 -26.76 3.56
CA LYS A 32 1.56 -25.95 4.68
C LYS A 32 2.21 -24.57 4.73
N ARG A 33 3.51 -24.49 4.42
CA ARG A 33 4.26 -23.23 4.40
C ARG A 33 3.78 -22.31 3.28
N VAL A 34 3.56 -22.84 2.08
CA VAL A 34 2.95 -22.12 0.95
C VAL A 34 1.60 -21.55 1.37
N ALA A 35 0.71 -22.36 1.93
CA ALA A 35 -0.61 -21.90 2.38
C ALA A 35 -0.53 -20.83 3.50
N GLU A 36 0.49 -20.89 4.37
CA GLU A 36 0.75 -19.86 5.37
C GLU A 36 1.27 -18.56 4.74
N ALA A 37 2.16 -18.64 3.75
CA ALA A 37 2.70 -17.50 3.00
C ALA A 37 1.59 -16.77 2.24
N ASP A 38 0.78 -17.48 1.44
CA ASP A 38 -0.38 -16.93 0.71
C ASP A 38 -1.31 -16.14 1.65
N LYS A 39 -1.54 -16.68 2.86
CA LYS A 39 -2.39 -16.04 3.87
C LYS A 39 -1.74 -14.78 4.45
N ARG A 40 -0.42 -14.75 4.61
CA ARG A 40 0.32 -13.57 5.10
C ARG A 40 0.32 -12.48 4.03
N GLU A 41 0.63 -12.83 2.79
CA GLU A 41 0.55 -11.92 1.64
C GLU A 41 -0.84 -11.31 1.51
N GLY A 42 -1.88 -12.14 1.54
CA GLY A 42 -3.26 -11.65 1.48
C GLY A 42 -3.62 -10.72 2.63
N LYS A 43 -3.09 -10.95 3.84
CA LYS A 43 -3.28 -10.04 4.98
C LYS A 43 -2.53 -8.73 4.82
N GLU A 44 -1.29 -8.76 4.32
CA GLU A 44 -0.49 -7.55 4.10
C GLU A 44 -1.10 -6.72 2.97
N ALA A 45 -1.49 -7.34 1.85
CA ALA A 45 -2.22 -6.66 0.78
C ALA A 45 -3.49 -5.97 1.29
N ALA A 46 -4.29 -6.66 2.13
CA ALA A 46 -5.47 -6.07 2.76
C ALA A 46 -5.12 -4.98 3.79
N HIS A 47 -3.95 -5.04 4.44
CA HIS A 47 -3.47 -4.00 5.35
C HIS A 47 -3.09 -2.73 4.58
N VAL A 48 -2.26 -2.87 3.55
CA VAL A 48 -1.82 -1.79 2.65
C VAL A 48 -3.03 -1.13 1.99
N ALA A 49 -3.98 -1.91 1.45
CA ALA A 49 -5.19 -1.37 0.84
C ALA A 49 -5.99 -0.48 1.82
N ARG A 50 -6.07 -0.86 3.10
CA ARG A 50 -6.72 -0.03 4.13
C ARG A 50 -5.92 1.21 4.52
N GLN A 51 -4.60 1.18 4.42
CA GLN A 51 -3.77 2.37 4.62
C GLN A 51 -3.99 3.36 3.48
N VAL A 52 -3.86 2.89 2.24
CA VAL A 52 -4.09 3.70 1.03
C VAL A 52 -5.50 4.29 1.00
N ASP A 53 -6.53 3.53 1.37
CA ASP A 53 -7.91 4.04 1.48
C ASP A 53 -8.04 5.18 2.52
N ARG A 54 -7.31 5.12 3.63
CA ARG A 54 -7.29 6.21 4.61
C ARG A 54 -6.58 7.45 4.07
N ASP A 55 -5.44 7.28 3.42
CA ASP A 55 -4.68 8.40 2.85
C ASP A 55 -5.49 9.09 1.73
N MET A 56 -6.21 8.31 0.92
CA MET A 56 -7.14 8.83 -0.08
C MET A 56 -8.27 9.64 0.55
N LYS A 57 -8.86 9.19 1.67
CA LYS A 57 -9.89 9.94 2.41
C LYS A 57 -9.36 11.26 2.99
N PHE A 58 -8.10 11.29 3.43
CA PHE A 58 -7.48 12.55 3.86
C PHE A 58 -7.33 13.52 2.69
N ALA A 59 -6.82 13.05 1.54
CA ALA A 59 -6.73 13.85 0.33
C ALA A 59 -8.10 14.38 -0.13
N GLU A 60 -9.14 13.55 -0.13
CA GLU A 60 -10.53 13.95 -0.41
C GLU A 60 -11.00 15.05 0.54
N HIS A 61 -10.74 14.91 1.85
CA HIS A 61 -11.08 15.93 2.84
C HIS A 61 -10.36 17.27 2.59
N HIS A 62 -9.09 17.24 2.18
CA HIS A 62 -8.34 18.45 1.81
C HIS A 62 -8.95 19.16 0.58
N ILE A 63 -9.38 18.39 -0.43
CA ILE A 63 -10.09 18.92 -1.61
C ILE A 63 -11.42 19.53 -1.19
N GLU A 64 -12.20 18.84 -0.36
CA GLU A 64 -13.49 19.31 0.13
C GLU A 64 -13.34 20.63 0.91
N HIS A 65 -12.30 20.76 1.72
CA HIS A 65 -11.98 21.99 2.44
C HIS A 65 -11.66 23.13 1.47
N LEU A 66 -10.84 22.90 0.46
CA LEU A 66 -10.50 23.90 -0.56
C LEU A 66 -11.77 24.38 -1.31
N GLN A 67 -12.64 23.46 -1.70
CA GLN A 67 -13.92 23.80 -2.35
C GLN A 67 -14.79 24.70 -1.47
N LYS A 68 -14.87 24.41 -0.16
CA LYS A 68 -15.61 25.25 0.81
C LYS A 68 -14.99 26.64 0.94
N VAL A 69 -13.65 26.75 0.93
CA VAL A 69 -12.97 28.06 0.96
C VAL A 69 -13.30 28.86 -0.30
N VAL A 70 -13.19 28.24 -1.48
CA VAL A 70 -13.51 28.89 -2.76
C VAL A 70 -14.96 29.37 -2.78
N ALA A 71 -15.92 28.51 -2.42
CA ALA A 71 -17.34 28.87 -2.39
C ALA A 71 -17.64 30.01 -1.40
N ASN A 72 -16.98 30.04 -0.25
CA ASN A 72 -17.15 31.11 0.73
C ASN A 72 -16.60 32.45 0.23
N GLU A 73 -15.39 32.43 -0.37
CA GLU A 73 -14.78 33.65 -0.89
C GLU A 73 -15.52 34.17 -2.13
N ASP A 74 -16.04 33.29 -2.98
CA ASP A 74 -16.92 33.64 -4.12
C ASP A 74 -18.20 34.33 -3.63
N ALA A 75 -18.92 33.73 -2.67
CA ALA A 75 -20.10 34.33 -2.07
C ALA A 75 -19.80 35.70 -1.41
N ARG A 76 -18.59 35.88 -0.86
CA ARG A 76 -18.15 37.15 -0.27
C ARG A 76 -17.95 38.23 -1.33
N VAL A 77 -17.39 37.87 -2.48
CA VAL A 77 -17.23 38.75 -3.64
C VAL A 77 -18.60 39.10 -4.23
N GLU A 78 -19.46 38.11 -4.47
CA GLU A 78 -20.84 38.33 -4.96
C GLU A 78 -21.63 39.27 -4.05
N SER A 79 -21.53 39.08 -2.73
CA SER A 79 -22.18 39.97 -1.75
C SER A 79 -21.67 41.41 -1.83
N ALA A 80 -20.37 41.60 -2.10
CA ALA A 80 -19.80 42.93 -2.27
C ALA A 80 -20.30 43.60 -3.57
N TYR A 81 -20.38 42.85 -4.67
CA TYR A 81 -20.94 43.32 -5.93
C TYR A 81 -22.44 43.64 -5.82
N ALA A 82 -23.23 42.80 -5.16
CA ALA A 82 -24.64 43.04 -4.94
C ALA A 82 -24.90 44.33 -4.14
N ARG A 83 -24.04 44.63 -3.15
CA ARG A 83 -24.10 45.90 -2.39
C ARG A 83 -23.77 47.10 -3.28
N LEU A 84 -22.75 46.99 -4.13
CA LEU A 84 -22.39 48.03 -5.09
C LEU A 84 -23.54 48.30 -6.07
N ALA A 85 -24.12 47.25 -6.65
CA ALA A 85 -25.25 47.35 -7.59
C ALA A 85 -26.45 48.03 -6.92
N LYS A 86 -26.85 47.55 -5.73
CA LYS A 86 -27.94 48.16 -4.96
C LYS A 86 -27.68 49.64 -4.66
N ARG A 87 -26.43 50.02 -4.37
CA ARG A 87 -26.08 51.42 -4.10
C ARG A 87 -26.17 52.26 -5.37
N ALA A 88 -25.70 51.76 -6.51
CA ALA A 88 -25.82 52.43 -7.80
C ALA A 88 -27.30 52.65 -8.17
N ASP A 89 -28.14 51.63 -7.99
CA ASP A 89 -29.58 51.69 -8.28
C ASP A 89 -30.33 52.67 -7.37
N SER A 90 -29.84 52.91 -6.15
CA SER A 90 -30.44 53.85 -5.20
C SER A 90 -30.17 55.33 -5.50
N GLY A 91 -29.46 55.64 -6.58
CA GLY A 91 -29.11 57.02 -6.96
C GLY A 91 -28.08 57.65 -6.02
N ALA A 92 -27.22 56.85 -5.39
CA ALA A 92 -26.14 57.34 -4.54
C ALA A 92 -25.15 58.20 -5.35
N SER A 93 -24.42 59.09 -4.67
CA SER A 93 -23.43 59.93 -5.34
C SER A 93 -22.28 59.11 -5.93
N ASP A 94 -21.65 59.66 -6.98
CA ASP A 94 -20.48 59.05 -7.63
C ASP A 94 -19.36 58.73 -6.63
N GLU A 95 -19.09 59.62 -5.67
CA GLU A 95 -18.10 59.37 -4.61
C GLU A 95 -18.46 58.19 -3.69
N ALA A 96 -19.75 57.93 -3.47
CA ALA A 96 -20.19 56.76 -2.71
C ALA A 96 -20.02 55.47 -3.53
N ILE A 97 -20.37 55.51 -4.82
CA ILE A 97 -20.20 54.39 -5.76
C ILE A 97 -18.71 54.05 -5.94
N LYS A 98 -17.85 55.07 -6.13
CA LYS A 98 -16.39 54.88 -6.23
C LYS A 98 -15.79 54.24 -4.98
N ARG A 99 -16.25 54.62 -3.78
CA ARG A 99 -15.80 54.01 -2.52
C ARG A 99 -16.19 52.54 -2.42
N ASP A 100 -17.41 52.19 -2.83
CA ASP A 100 -17.87 50.81 -2.81
C ASP A 100 -17.17 49.97 -3.89
N ALA A 101 -16.93 50.51 -5.08
CA ALA A 101 -16.13 49.86 -6.12
C ALA A 101 -14.69 49.58 -5.65
N ALA A 102 -14.06 50.55 -4.97
CA ALA A 102 -12.74 50.35 -4.36
C ALA A 102 -12.77 49.30 -3.22
N HIS A 103 -13.88 49.17 -2.51
CA HIS A 103 -14.08 48.11 -1.52
C HIS A 103 -14.23 46.74 -2.20
N VAL A 104 -15.01 46.62 -3.27
CA VAL A 104 -15.14 45.38 -4.06
C VAL A 104 -13.78 44.91 -4.55
N ALA A 105 -12.99 45.79 -5.17
CA ALA A 105 -11.64 45.44 -5.63
C ALA A 105 -10.73 44.94 -4.49
N LYS A 106 -10.86 45.49 -3.28
CA LYS A 106 -10.13 44.99 -2.10
C LYS A 106 -10.64 43.62 -1.64
N VAL A 107 -11.95 43.38 -1.74
CA VAL A 107 -12.55 42.09 -1.39
C VAL A 107 -12.07 41.01 -2.36
N GLU A 108 -12.05 41.29 -3.67
CA GLU A 108 -11.54 40.39 -4.71
C GLU A 108 -10.06 40.05 -4.49
N ALA A 109 -9.19 41.06 -4.38
CA ALA A 109 -7.76 40.82 -4.13
C ALA A 109 -7.52 40.05 -2.83
N SER A 110 -8.34 40.27 -1.80
CA SER A 110 -8.28 39.49 -0.57
C SER A 110 -8.81 38.06 -0.73
N ALA A 111 -9.80 37.83 -1.58
CA ALA A 111 -10.36 36.52 -1.86
C ALA A 111 -9.33 35.68 -2.64
N GLU A 112 -8.75 36.24 -3.70
CA GLU A 112 -7.67 35.63 -4.50
C GLU A 112 -6.53 35.15 -3.61
N LYS A 113 -5.99 36.02 -2.75
CA LYS A 113 -4.88 35.68 -1.85
C LYS A 113 -5.24 34.55 -0.87
N ARG A 114 -6.49 34.50 -0.40
CA ARG A 114 -6.93 33.44 0.53
C ARG A 114 -7.11 32.10 -0.18
N ILE A 115 -7.64 32.13 -1.40
CA ILE A 115 -7.78 30.95 -2.26
C ILE A 115 -6.39 30.42 -2.62
N GLU A 116 -5.46 31.28 -3.01
CA GLU A 116 -4.07 30.92 -3.31
C GLU A 116 -3.40 30.21 -2.13
N LEU A 117 -3.46 30.80 -0.93
CA LEU A 117 -2.91 30.18 0.28
C LEU A 117 -3.55 28.84 0.62
N ALA A 118 -4.87 28.72 0.44
CA ALA A 118 -5.59 27.47 0.68
C ALA A 118 -5.19 26.40 -0.34
N LEU A 119 -5.02 26.78 -1.61
CA LEU A 119 -4.59 25.91 -2.69
C LEU A 119 -3.15 25.41 -2.47
N GLU A 120 -2.22 26.29 -2.09
CA GLU A 120 -0.85 25.92 -1.74
C GLU A 120 -0.82 24.87 -0.62
N ARG A 121 -1.60 25.09 0.45
CA ARG A 121 -1.70 24.17 1.58
C ARG A 121 -2.31 22.84 1.19
N ALA A 122 -3.45 22.85 0.49
CA ALA A 122 -4.11 21.64 0.05
C ALA A 122 -3.21 20.82 -0.88
N THR A 123 -2.50 21.47 -1.80
CA THR A 123 -1.55 20.80 -2.71
C THR A 123 -0.41 20.15 -1.92
N ALA A 124 0.16 20.85 -0.94
CA ALA A 124 1.23 20.32 -0.10
C ALA A 124 0.78 19.15 0.78
N ASP A 125 -0.45 19.20 1.31
CA ASP A 125 -1.02 18.11 2.10
C ASP A 125 -1.33 16.88 1.22
N ILE A 126 -1.95 17.08 0.04
CA ILE A 126 -2.22 16.00 -0.93
C ILE A 126 -0.92 15.34 -1.40
N ASP A 127 0.13 16.12 -1.71
CA ASP A 127 1.44 15.57 -2.08
C ASP A 127 2.06 14.73 -0.96
N ARG A 128 1.90 15.17 0.31
CA ARG A 128 2.35 14.40 1.48
C ARG A 128 1.59 13.08 1.59
N ASP A 129 0.27 13.11 1.47
CA ASP A 129 -0.59 11.94 1.60
C ASP A 129 -0.35 10.94 0.45
N ALA A 130 -0.17 11.44 -0.78
CA ALA A 130 0.20 10.61 -1.92
C ALA A 130 1.56 9.93 -1.74
N LYS A 131 2.56 10.64 -1.20
CA LYS A 131 3.86 10.06 -0.85
C LYS A 131 3.77 9.04 0.28
N ALA A 132 2.89 9.25 1.26
CA ALA A 132 2.64 8.28 2.33
C ALA A 132 2.00 7.00 1.76
N ALA A 133 0.96 7.13 0.94
CA ALA A 133 0.32 6.00 0.27
C ALA A 133 1.31 5.20 -0.59
N ALA A 134 2.15 5.89 -1.38
CA ALA A 134 3.21 5.24 -2.17
C ALA A 134 4.20 4.47 -1.28
N ARG A 135 4.61 5.04 -0.13
CA ARG A 135 5.49 4.35 0.83
C ARG A 135 4.81 3.12 1.44
N HIS A 136 3.53 3.21 1.79
CA HIS A 136 2.78 2.05 2.29
C HIS A 136 2.73 0.92 1.27
N VAL A 137 2.56 1.23 -0.01
CA VAL A 137 2.61 0.24 -1.09
C VAL A 137 4.00 -0.38 -1.20
N VAL A 138 5.07 0.43 -1.23
CA VAL A 138 6.46 -0.08 -1.33
C VAL A 138 6.79 -1.02 -0.16
N VAL A 139 6.55 -0.58 1.07
CA VAL A 139 6.83 -1.39 2.27
C VAL A 139 5.98 -2.67 2.29
N GLY A 140 4.74 -2.61 1.80
CA GLY A 140 3.90 -3.79 1.66
C GLY A 140 4.44 -4.81 0.66
N LEU A 141 4.95 -4.34 -0.49
CA LEU A 141 5.57 -5.19 -1.49
C LEU A 141 6.87 -5.80 -0.99
N GLU A 142 7.71 -5.03 -0.29
CA GLU A 142 8.95 -5.53 0.33
C GLU A 142 8.66 -6.70 1.29
N LYS A 143 7.62 -6.60 2.12
CA LYS A 143 7.24 -7.70 3.02
C LYS A 143 6.71 -8.95 2.30
N ILE A 144 6.02 -8.76 1.18
CA ILE A 144 5.53 -9.87 0.36
C ILE A 144 6.74 -10.60 -0.25
N ASP A 145 7.70 -9.84 -0.77
CA ASP A 145 8.96 -10.35 -1.31
C ASP A 145 9.76 -11.13 -0.24
N GLU A 146 9.85 -10.60 0.98
CA GLU A 146 10.45 -11.30 2.13
C GLU A 146 9.78 -12.66 2.41
N TYR A 147 8.45 -12.75 2.26
CA TYR A 147 7.75 -14.03 2.45
C TYR A 147 8.06 -15.05 1.36
N GLU A 148 8.23 -14.59 0.12
CA GLU A 148 8.64 -15.43 -1.01
C GLU A 148 10.09 -15.93 -0.86
N GLU A 149 11.01 -15.05 -0.43
CA GLU A 149 12.40 -15.42 -0.14
C GLU A 149 12.51 -16.47 0.98
N ASP A 150 11.84 -16.24 2.11
CA ASP A 150 11.78 -17.20 3.23
C ASP A 150 11.30 -18.58 2.77
N LEU A 151 10.28 -18.62 1.90
CA LEU A 151 9.75 -19.86 1.35
C LEU A 151 10.76 -20.56 0.42
N GLY A 152 11.49 -19.80 -0.38
CA GLY A 152 12.57 -20.29 -1.24
C GLY A 152 13.70 -20.94 -0.44
N ASP A 153 14.14 -20.28 0.64
CA ASP A 153 15.15 -20.81 1.56
C ASP A 153 14.70 -22.11 2.25
N GLU A 154 13.42 -22.17 2.65
CA GLU A 154 12.86 -23.40 3.20
C GLU A 154 12.77 -24.54 2.19
N ALA A 155 12.42 -24.24 0.93
CA ALA A 155 12.41 -25.23 -0.15
C ALA A 155 13.82 -25.77 -0.44
N ASN A 156 14.83 -24.91 -0.46
CA ASN A 156 16.24 -25.31 -0.59
C ASN A 156 16.69 -26.19 0.58
N ALA A 157 16.37 -25.79 1.82
CA ALA A 157 16.69 -26.58 3.00
C ALA A 157 15.98 -27.94 3.02
N ALA A 158 14.74 -28.02 2.52
CA ALA A 158 14.02 -29.27 2.35
C ALA A 158 14.69 -30.18 1.29
N ALA A 159 15.07 -29.61 0.14
CA ALA A 159 15.80 -30.32 -0.91
C ALA A 159 17.14 -30.90 -0.41
N GLU A 160 17.86 -30.17 0.44
CA GLU A 160 19.06 -30.69 1.09
C GLU A 160 18.77 -31.89 2.00
N ARG A 161 17.70 -31.84 2.81
CA ARG A 161 17.34 -32.95 3.72
C ARG A 161 16.97 -34.20 2.94
N VAL A 162 16.21 -34.05 1.85
CA VAL A 162 15.89 -35.15 0.92
C VAL A 162 17.17 -35.70 0.29
N THR A 163 18.05 -34.83 -0.20
CA THR A 163 19.34 -35.22 -0.78
C THR A 163 20.23 -35.97 0.22
N LYS A 164 20.29 -35.52 1.48
CA LYS A 164 21.01 -36.21 2.57
C LYS A 164 20.40 -37.58 2.85
N ALA A 165 19.07 -37.72 2.84
CA ALA A 165 18.39 -39.00 2.98
C ALA A 165 18.72 -39.95 1.82
N LEU A 166 18.71 -39.45 0.58
CA LEU A 166 19.08 -40.20 -0.62
C LEU A 166 20.56 -40.60 -0.64
N ASN A 167 21.48 -39.72 -0.24
CA ASN A 167 22.91 -40.06 -0.19
C ASN A 167 23.23 -41.11 0.89
N SER A 168 22.40 -41.21 1.93
CA SER A 168 22.51 -42.27 2.94
C SER A 168 22.14 -43.67 2.38
N LEU A 169 21.38 -43.74 1.28
CA LEU A 169 21.17 -44.99 0.52
C LEU A 169 22.46 -45.41 -0.22
N GLY A 170 23.07 -44.48 -0.96
CA GLY A 170 24.28 -44.78 -1.76
C GLY A 170 25.45 -45.29 -0.91
N LYS A 171 25.60 -44.77 0.32
CA LYS A 171 26.61 -45.27 1.27
C LYS A 171 26.32 -46.66 1.85
N LYS A 172 25.04 -47.07 1.95
CA LYS A 172 24.66 -48.41 2.42
C LYS A 172 24.72 -49.49 1.34
N VAL A 173 24.70 -49.10 0.07
CA VAL A 173 24.83 -50.01 -1.09
C VAL A 173 26.31 -50.35 -1.35
N ASN A 174 27.23 -49.43 -1.04
CA ASN A 174 28.67 -49.56 -1.29
C ASN A 174 29.49 -50.00 -0.05
N ALA A 175 28.84 -50.37 1.05
CA ALA A 175 29.46 -50.83 2.30
C ALA A 175 29.04 -52.28 2.62
#